data_AF-A0A7Y2NMJ5-F1
#
_entry.id   AF-A0A7Y2NMJ5-F1
#
_cell.length_a   1.000
_cell.length_b   1.000
_cell.length_c   1.000
_cell.angle_alpha   90.00
_cell.angle_beta   90.00
_cell.angle_gamma   90.00
#
_symmetry.space_group_name_H-M   'P 1'
#
loop_
_entity.id
_entity.type
_entity.pdbx_description
1 polymer ?
#
loop_
_entity_poly.entity_id
_entity_poly.type
_entity_poly.pdbx_seq_one_letter_code
_entity_poly.pdbx_strand_id
1 'polypeptide(L)'
;MKFKYFLFILLFLSSLNHFAQDRITSEDFSSLAGDWTGTLTYIDYSSGNPFTMPADLSVQLGTNNNQLTLFNIYPNEPKANNKDKIKISANGEKLNGKNV
;
A
#
# COMPACT_ATOMS: atom_id res chain seq x y z
N MET A 1 -36.76 -38.51 -10.53
CA MET A 1 -35.70 -38.37 -9.51
C MET A 1 -34.41 -37.76 -10.05
N LYS A 2 -33.81 -38.27 -11.15
CA LYS A 2 -32.49 -37.82 -11.66
C LYS A 2 -32.39 -36.31 -12.00
N PHE A 3 -33.44 -35.71 -12.59
CA PHE A 3 -33.46 -34.28 -12.91
C PHE A 3 -33.46 -33.36 -11.67
N LYS A 4 -34.04 -33.82 -10.56
CA LYS A 4 -34.12 -33.06 -9.30
C LYS A 4 -32.75 -32.96 -8.63
N TYR A 5 -31.96 -34.03 -8.67
CA TYR A 5 -30.57 -34.05 -8.20
C TYR A 5 -29.64 -33.23 -9.11
N PHE A 6 -29.87 -33.28 -10.43
CA PHE A 6 -29.13 -32.45 -11.38
C PHE A 6 -29.31 -30.95 -11.09
N LEU A 7 -30.55 -30.50 -10.85
CA LEU A 7 -30.84 -29.11 -10.48
C LEU A 7 -30.19 -28.73 -9.14
N PHE A 8 -30.18 -29.65 -8.17
CA PHE A 8 -29.56 -29.44 -6.87
C PHE A 8 -28.02 -29.32 -6.94
N ILE A 9 -27.38 -30.13 -7.78
CA ILE A 9 -25.93 -30.06 -8.05
C ILE A 9 -25.57 -28.76 -8.77
N LEU A 10 -26.38 -28.34 -9.74
CA LEU A 10 -26.17 -27.08 -10.47
C LEU A 10 -26.25 -25.85 -9.53
N LEU A 11 -27.22 -25.84 -8.62
CA LEU A 11 -27.35 -24.82 -7.58
C LEU A 11 -26.15 -24.83 -6.61
N PHE A 12 -25.69 -26.01 -6.18
CA PHE A 12 -24.54 -26.13 -5.30
C PHE A 12 -23.23 -25.63 -5.94
N LEU A 13 -22.99 -25.97 -7.21
CA LEU A 13 -21.81 -25.49 -7.96
C LEU A 13 -21.81 -23.97 -8.16
N SER A 14 -22.98 -23.34 -8.26
CA SER A 14 -23.07 -21.88 -8.40
C SER A 14 -22.65 -21.11 -7.14
N SER A 15 -22.81 -21.71 -5.95
CA SER A 15 -22.41 -21.09 -4.67
C SER A 15 -20.90 -21.04 -4.40
N LEU A 16 -20.08 -21.72 -5.21
CA LEU A 16 -18.62 -21.76 -5.04
C LEU A 16 -17.89 -20.55 -5.65
N ASN A 17 -18.60 -19.65 -6.33
CA ASN A 17 -17.99 -18.51 -7.04
C ASN A 17 -17.99 -17.19 -6.25
N HIS A 18 -18.18 -17.22 -4.92
CA HIS A 18 -18.06 -16.02 -4.09
C HIS A 18 -16.63 -15.82 -3.57
N PHE A 19 -15.75 -15.33 -4.44
CA PHE A 19 -14.52 -14.63 -4.03
C PHE A 19 -14.63 -13.18 -4.47
N ALA A 20 -15.43 -12.40 -3.73
CA ALA A 20 -15.41 -10.94 -3.80
C ALA A 20 -14.24 -10.42 -2.95
N GLN A 21 -13.02 -10.87 -3.24
CA GLN A 21 -11.85 -10.34 -2.56
C GLN A 21 -11.53 -8.99 -3.19
N ASP A 22 -11.73 -7.92 -2.44
CA ASP A 22 -11.37 -6.57 -2.85
C ASP A 22 -9.88 -6.55 -3.23
N ARG A 23 -9.62 -6.11 -4.46
CA ARG A 23 -8.28 -6.04 -5.01
C ARG A 23 -7.77 -4.62 -4.88
N ILE A 24 -6.58 -4.48 -4.34
CA ILE A 24 -5.92 -3.20 -4.24
C ILE A 24 -5.24 -2.89 -5.58
N THR A 25 -5.42 -1.66 -6.01
CA THR A 25 -4.82 -1.06 -7.20
C THR A 25 -4.00 0.16 -6.77
N SER A 26 -3.12 0.66 -7.64
CA SER A 26 -2.43 1.93 -7.36
C SER A 26 -3.38 3.12 -7.22
N GLU A 27 -4.54 3.06 -7.87
CA GLU A 27 -5.54 4.14 -7.87
C GLU A 27 -6.16 4.34 -6.48
N ASP A 28 -6.23 3.28 -5.66
CA ASP A 28 -6.70 3.38 -4.26
C ASP A 28 -5.80 4.30 -3.41
N PHE A 29 -4.61 4.62 -3.90
CA PHE A 29 -3.66 5.53 -3.27
C PHE A 29 -3.52 6.87 -4.01
N SER A 30 -4.40 7.21 -4.96
CA SER A 30 -4.34 8.47 -5.69
C SER A 30 -4.47 9.69 -4.77
N SER A 31 -5.22 9.55 -3.67
CA SER A 31 -5.31 10.55 -2.60
C SER A 31 -4.00 10.79 -1.82
N LEU A 32 -3.06 9.84 -1.87
CA LEU A 32 -1.75 9.98 -1.23
C LEU A 32 -0.71 10.62 -2.16
N ALA A 33 -0.96 10.67 -3.46
CA ALA A 33 0.00 11.17 -4.44
C ALA A 33 0.25 12.68 -4.28
N GLY A 34 1.50 13.09 -4.47
CA GLY A 34 1.92 14.49 -4.37
C GLY A 34 3.00 14.72 -3.32
N ASP A 35 3.21 15.99 -3.00
CA ASP A 35 4.23 16.44 -2.08
C ASP A 35 3.62 16.80 -0.73
N TRP A 36 4.22 16.29 0.33
CA TRP A 36 3.80 16.42 1.71
C TRP A 36 4.90 17.13 2.49
N THR A 37 4.52 18.19 3.22
CA THR A 37 5.42 18.91 4.12
C THR A 37 5.15 18.49 5.56
N GLY A 38 6.20 18.17 6.30
CA GLY A 38 6.04 17.63 7.65
C GLY A 38 7.26 17.84 8.54
N THR A 39 7.21 17.23 9.73
CA THR A 39 8.30 17.21 10.69
C THR A 39 8.50 15.84 11.29
N LEU A 40 9.74 15.49 11.60
CA LEU A 40 10.13 14.29 12.33
C LEU A 40 10.61 14.71 13.72
N THR A 41 10.05 14.09 14.76
CA THR A 41 10.47 14.31 16.15
C THR A 41 11.00 13.01 16.74
N TYR A 42 12.18 13.06 17.34
CA TYR A 42 12.82 11.94 18.02
C TYR A 42 13.60 12.41 19.25
N ILE A 43 14.07 11.49 20.09
CA ILE A 43 14.94 11.81 21.22
C ILE A 43 16.39 11.88 20.73
N ASP A 44 17.05 13.02 20.93
CA ASP A 44 18.50 13.11 20.75
C ASP A 44 19.18 12.42 21.94
N TYR A 45 19.79 11.25 21.71
CA TYR A 45 20.46 10.48 22.74
C TYR A 45 21.67 11.17 23.37
N SER A 46 22.20 12.23 22.73
CA SER A 46 23.32 13.01 23.28
C SER A 46 22.86 13.92 24.41
N SER A 47 21.69 14.56 24.23
CA SER A 47 21.13 15.52 25.19
C SER A 47 19.98 14.96 26.04
N GLY A 48 19.38 13.84 25.63
CA GLY A 48 18.18 13.26 26.23
C GLY A 48 16.88 14.01 25.91
N ASN A 49 16.94 15.08 25.12
CA ASN A 49 15.80 15.95 24.84
C ASN A 49 15.13 15.61 23.50
N PRO A 50 13.84 15.93 23.34
CA PRO A 50 13.20 15.89 22.03
C PRO A 50 13.88 16.85 21.06
N PHE A 51 14.12 16.35 19.85
CA PHE A 51 14.59 17.10 18.71
C PHE A 51 13.58 16.96 17.57
N THR A 52 13.27 18.06 16.90
CA THR A 52 12.32 18.12 15.78
C THR A 52 12.99 18.77 14.58
N MET A 53 12.87 18.14 13.41
CA MET A 53 13.36 18.69 12.14
C MET A 53 12.33 18.57 11.02
N PRO A 54 12.44 19.38 9.94
CA PRO A 54 11.62 19.21 8.74
C PRO A 54 11.83 17.82 8.12
N ALA A 55 10.73 17.19 7.71
CA ALA A 55 10.72 15.90 7.06
C ALA A 55 9.56 15.90 6.05
N ASP A 56 9.92 15.98 4.78
CA ASP A 56 8.99 16.06 3.66
C ASP A 56 8.92 14.70 2.96
N LEU A 57 7.82 14.45 2.25
CA LEU A 57 7.57 13.20 1.53
C LEU A 57 6.99 13.51 0.15
N SER A 58 7.61 12.98 -0.90
CA SER A 58 7.00 12.96 -2.24
C SER A 58 6.51 11.55 -2.57
N VAL A 59 5.22 11.43 -2.89
CA VAL A 59 4.57 10.16 -3.23
C VAL A 59 4.22 10.15 -4.70
N GLN A 60 4.75 9.18 -5.42
CA GLN A 60 4.52 8.99 -6.85
C GLN A 60 3.91 7.63 -7.13
N LEU A 61 2.79 7.59 -7.85
CA LEU A 61 2.22 6.36 -8.39
C LEU A 61 3.10 5.84 -9.53
N GLY A 62 3.39 4.55 -9.53
CA GLY A 62 4.18 3.91 -10.57
C GLY A 62 3.40 3.76 -11.88
N THR A 63 4.07 3.92 -13.01
CA THR A 63 3.48 3.85 -14.37
C THR A 63 2.77 2.52 -14.68
N ASN A 64 3.13 1.44 -13.98
CA ASN A 64 2.58 0.11 -14.20
C ASN A 64 1.45 -0.23 -13.21
N ASN A 65 0.93 0.75 -12.46
CA ASN A 65 -0.20 0.62 -11.52
C ASN A 65 -0.07 -0.41 -10.39
N ASN A 66 1.13 -0.98 -10.19
CA ASN A 66 1.41 -1.99 -9.17
C ASN A 66 2.50 -1.54 -8.17
N GLN A 67 2.78 -0.24 -8.11
CA GLN A 67 3.82 0.27 -7.24
C GLN A 67 3.55 1.73 -6.83
N LEU A 68 3.92 2.07 -5.60
CA LEU A 68 4.13 3.44 -5.16
C LEU A 68 5.61 3.67 -4.90
N THR A 69 6.08 4.87 -5.21
CA THR A 69 7.43 5.31 -4.91
C THR A 69 7.35 6.46 -3.93
N LEU A 70 8.07 6.33 -2.82
CA LEU A 70 8.13 7.31 -1.74
C LEU A 70 9.54 7.90 -1.73
N PHE A 71 9.63 9.22 -1.70
CA PHE A 71 10.90 9.93 -1.53
C PHE A 71 10.84 10.66 -0.20
N ASN A 72 11.57 10.17 0.80
CA ASN A 72 11.69 10.87 2.07
C ASN A 72 12.81 11.90 1.95
N ILE A 73 12.51 13.14 2.33
CA ILE A 73 13.35 14.31 2.13
C ILE A 73 13.57 14.97 3.50
N TYR A 74 14.82 15.04 3.93
CA TYR A 74 15.26 15.66 5.16
C TYR A 74 16.15 16.87 4.81
N PRO A 75 15.58 18.09 4.69
CA PRO A 75 16.33 19.27 4.23
C PRO A 75 17.60 19.56 5.04
N ASN A 76 17.54 19.33 6.36
CA ASN A 76 18.66 19.56 7.27
C ASN A 76 19.65 18.39 7.29
N GLU A 77 19.25 17.20 6.82
CA GLU A 77 20.08 16.00 6.77
C GLU A 77 20.01 15.30 5.40
N PRO A 78 20.46 15.95 4.30
CA PRO A 78 20.24 15.40 2.94
C PRO A 78 20.86 14.03 2.70
N LYS A 79 21.85 13.64 3.50
CA LYS A 79 22.49 12.30 3.45
C LYS A 79 21.56 11.18 3.92
N ALA A 80 20.54 11.51 4.71
CA ALA A 80 19.53 10.58 5.18
C ALA A 80 18.37 10.41 4.19
N ASN A 81 18.29 11.25 3.14
CA ASN A 81 17.26 11.13 2.10
C ASN A 81 17.30 9.73 1.50
N ASN A 82 16.13 9.13 1.35
CA ASN A 82 16.02 7.80 0.78
C ASN A 82 14.78 7.67 -0.10
N LYS A 83 14.80 6.59 -0.89
CA LYS A 83 13.73 6.24 -1.82
C LYS A 83 13.20 4.86 -1.45
N ASP A 84 11.94 4.81 -1.07
CA ASP A 84 11.23 3.59 -0.71
C ASP A 84 10.20 3.22 -1.78
N LYS A 85 9.78 1.96 -1.76
CA LYS A 85 8.80 1.42 -2.71
C LYS A 85 7.79 0.55 -1.98
N ILE A 86 6.51 0.79 -2.27
CA ILE A 86 5.42 -0.12 -1.90
C ILE A 86 5.03 -0.85 -3.17
N LYS A 87 5.08 -2.18 -3.15
CA LYS A 87 4.70 -3.04 -4.28
C LYS A 87 3.33 -3.66 -4.03
N ILE A 88 2.48 -3.59 -5.03
CA ILE A 88 1.19 -4.28 -5.08
C ILE A 88 1.40 -5.54 -5.93
N SER A 89 0.97 -6.71 -5.46
CA SER A 89 1.05 -7.93 -6.28
C SER A 89 0.19 -7.78 -7.55
N ALA A 90 0.53 -8.54 -8.60
CA ALA A 90 -0.19 -8.46 -9.88
C ALA A 90 -1.70 -8.74 -9.73
N ASN A 91 -2.09 -9.56 -8.75
CA ASN A 91 -3.49 -9.87 -8.44
C ASN A 91 -4.14 -8.91 -7.43
N GLY A 92 -3.43 -7.91 -6.91
CA GLY A 92 -3.96 -6.90 -5.98
C GLY A 92 -4.20 -7.39 -4.54
N GLU A 93 -3.76 -8.60 -4.19
CA GLU A 93 -4.02 -9.21 -2.87
C GLU A 93 -2.94 -8.94 -1.82
N LYS A 94 -1.78 -8.39 -2.24
CA LYS A 94 -0.62 -8.21 -1.36
C LYS A 94 0.02 -6.85 -1.50
N LEU A 95 0.41 -6.28 -0.36
CA LEU A 95 1.31 -5.13 -0.25
C LEU A 95 2.65 -5.59 0.29
N ASN A 96 3.72 -5.32 -0.45
CA ASN A 96 5.09 -5.76 -0.13
C ASN A 96 5.17 -7.27 0.20
N GLY A 97 4.37 -8.08 -0.50
CA GLY A 97 4.31 -9.53 -0.32
C GLY A 97 3.49 -10.02 0.88
N LYS A 98 2.92 -9.11 1.68
CA LYS A 98 2.02 -9.43 2.79
C LYS A 98 0.57 -9.30 2.33
N ASN A 99 -0.27 -10.24 2.72
CA ASN A 99 -1.70 -10.18 2.46
C ASN A 99 -2.29 -8.93 3.12
N VAL A 100 -3.27 -8.34 2.45
CA VAL A 100 -4.05 -7.21 2.96
C VAL A 100 -5.41 -7.69 3.42
#